data_AF-A0A9E5U462-F1
#
_entry.id   AF-A0A9E5U462-F1
#
_cell.length_a   1.000
_cell.length_b   1.000
_cell.length_c   1.000
_cell.angle_alpha   90.00
_cell.angle_beta   90.00
_cell.angle_gamma   90.00
#
_symmetry.space_group_name_H-M   'P 1'
#
loop_
_entity.id
_entity.type
_entity.pdbx_description
1 polymer ?
#
loop_
_entity_poly.entity_id
_entity_poly.type
_entity_poly.pdbx_seq_one_letter_code
_entity_poly.pdbx_strand_id
1 'polypeptide(L)'
;MSIDSRPFRDVLLALTEAAAQEPYVDRVVSYLDEQDSSFVSRAGRETFFVATVGPEHAAGLAAQVPAFRNALAQAVANHSAAVHFEVHVTGEPALEWDTRVASVADARALERVALVPAALVLVLAFGALVAAALPIVVGLYAITCALAAVYVAGAYLPMAVFVLPIVTMVGLGVGIDYSLLLVTRFREELSSGLGPKDAAVRSTTTAGKAVVVSG
;
A
#
# COMPACT_ATOMS: atom_id res chain seq x y z
N MET A 1 -5.66 34.98 -5.74
CA MET A 1 -6.92 35.58 -6.19
C MET A 1 -7.85 35.69 -4.98
N SER A 2 -8.70 36.71 -4.89
CA SER A 2 -9.66 36.82 -3.78
C SER A 2 -10.84 35.87 -3.98
N ILE A 3 -11.39 35.33 -2.88
CA ILE A 3 -12.54 34.40 -2.91
C ILE A 3 -13.80 34.99 -3.57
N ASP A 4 -13.95 36.33 -3.54
CA ASP A 4 -15.13 37.00 -4.10
C ASP A 4 -15.06 37.23 -5.60
N SER A 5 -13.93 36.90 -6.22
CA SER A 5 -13.79 37.00 -7.67
C SER A 5 -14.69 35.97 -8.37
N ARG A 6 -15.32 36.38 -9.48
CA ARG A 6 -16.17 35.49 -10.31
C ARG A 6 -15.48 34.16 -10.66
N PRO A 7 -14.22 34.15 -11.16
CA PRO A 7 -13.60 32.89 -11.53
C PRO A 7 -13.31 31.98 -10.31
N PHE A 8 -13.19 32.52 -9.10
CA PHE A 8 -13.06 31.71 -7.89
C PHE A 8 -14.38 31.05 -7.53
N ARG A 9 -15.48 31.82 -7.56
CA ARG A 9 -16.82 31.31 -7.26
C ARG A 9 -17.27 30.26 -8.27
N ASP A 10 -17.00 30.46 -9.56
CA ASP A 10 -17.33 29.50 -10.61
C ASP A 10 -16.61 28.17 -10.41
N VAL A 11 -15.33 28.20 -10.04
CA VAL A 11 -14.55 26.99 -9.73
C VAL A 11 -15.03 26.32 -8.44
N LEU A 12 -15.35 27.10 -7.40
CA LEU A 12 -15.88 26.55 -6.15
C LEU A 12 -17.23 25.86 -6.38
N LEU A 13 -18.12 26.45 -7.17
CA LEU A 13 -19.40 25.85 -7.57
C LEU A 13 -19.18 24.52 -8.30
N ALA A 14 -18.29 24.52 -9.30
CA ALA A 14 -17.96 23.31 -10.05
C ALA A 14 -17.40 22.19 -9.15
N LEU A 15 -16.55 22.55 -8.18
CA LEU A 15 -16.01 21.59 -7.21
C LEU A 15 -17.10 21.02 -6.29
N THR A 16 -17.98 21.87 -5.76
CA THR A 16 -19.07 21.43 -4.89
C THR A 16 -20.09 20.55 -5.63
N GLU A 17 -20.37 20.88 -6.90
CA GLU A 17 -21.27 20.09 -7.75
C GLU A 17 -20.65 18.74 -8.11
N ALA A 18 -19.36 18.71 -8.49
CA ALA A 18 -18.65 17.47 -8.74
C ALA A 18 -18.60 16.57 -7.51
N ALA A 19 -18.36 17.14 -6.32
CA ALA A 19 -18.39 16.39 -5.07
C ALA A 19 -19.79 15.84 -4.76
N ALA A 20 -20.86 16.61 -5.02
CA ALA A 20 -22.23 16.19 -4.76
C ALA A 20 -22.76 15.11 -5.74
N GLN A 21 -22.12 14.95 -6.90
CA GLN A 21 -22.46 13.89 -7.86
C GLN A 21 -21.90 12.51 -7.49
N GLU A 22 -20.99 12.45 -6.52
CA GLU A 22 -20.38 11.20 -6.09
C GLU A 22 -21.37 10.38 -5.24
N PRO A 23 -21.56 9.09 -5.55
CA PRO A 23 -22.65 8.29 -4.98
C PRO A 23 -22.55 8.04 -3.47
N TYR A 24 -21.37 8.25 -2.90
CA TYR A 24 -21.07 8.11 -1.48
C TYR A 24 -21.09 9.44 -0.71
N VAL A 25 -21.44 10.55 -1.36
CA VAL A 25 -21.52 11.88 -0.71
C VAL A 25 -22.98 12.23 -0.45
N ASP A 26 -23.35 12.38 0.82
CA ASP A 26 -24.73 12.69 1.22
C ASP A 26 -25.03 14.19 1.08
N ARG A 27 -24.04 15.01 1.43
CA ARG A 27 -24.19 16.47 1.47
C ARG A 27 -22.84 17.14 1.31
N VAL A 28 -22.84 18.26 0.60
CA VAL A 28 -21.71 19.16 0.49
C VAL A 28 -22.10 20.48 1.14
N VAL A 29 -21.24 21.00 2.02
CA VAL A 29 -21.42 22.30 2.67
C VAL A 29 -20.23 23.17 2.36
N SER A 30 -20.47 24.37 1.85
CA SER A 30 -19.43 25.32 1.46
C SER A 30 -19.72 26.74 1.94
N TYR A 31 -18.75 27.63 1.77
CA TYR A 31 -18.93 29.08 1.95
C TYR A 31 -20.12 29.65 1.16
N LEU A 32 -20.47 29.05 0.00
CA LEU A 32 -21.55 29.57 -0.85
C LEU A 32 -22.94 29.33 -0.26
N ASP A 33 -23.09 28.29 0.56
CA ASP A 33 -24.37 27.87 1.13
C ASP A 33 -24.68 28.61 2.43
N GLU A 34 -23.70 28.68 3.34
CA GLU A 34 -23.89 29.25 4.68
C GLU A 34 -23.44 30.71 4.79
N GLN A 35 -22.69 31.24 3.81
CA GLN A 35 -22.02 32.54 3.88
C GLN A 35 -21.18 32.75 5.16
N ASP A 36 -20.77 31.67 5.80
CA ASP A 36 -20.02 31.73 7.04
C ASP A 36 -18.54 31.98 6.75
N SER A 37 -18.02 33.08 7.32
CA SER A 37 -16.62 33.47 7.23
C SER A 37 -15.64 32.43 7.82
N SER A 38 -16.13 31.47 8.61
CA SER A 38 -15.33 30.37 9.15
C SER A 38 -14.72 29.45 8.08
N PHE A 39 -15.33 29.40 6.89
CA PHE A 39 -14.84 28.60 5.75
C PHE A 39 -13.70 29.27 4.97
N VAL A 40 -13.41 30.53 5.29
CA VAL A 40 -12.49 31.38 4.51
C VAL A 40 -11.23 31.63 5.32
N SER A 41 -10.07 31.43 4.70
CA SER A 41 -8.77 31.75 5.30
C SER A 41 -8.67 33.25 5.61
N ARG A 42 -7.90 33.62 6.64
CA ARG A 42 -7.69 35.03 7.05
C ARG A 42 -7.19 35.93 5.91
N ALA A 43 -6.46 35.35 4.95
CA ALA A 43 -5.96 36.06 3.78
C ALA A 43 -7.00 36.25 2.67
N GLY A 44 -8.19 35.65 2.77
CA GLY A 44 -9.27 35.75 1.79
C GLY A 44 -8.93 35.13 0.43
N ARG A 45 -8.02 34.14 0.41
CA ARG A 45 -7.50 33.50 -0.81
C ARG A 45 -7.70 31.98 -0.87
N GLU A 46 -8.15 31.38 0.23
CA GLU A 46 -8.35 29.95 0.38
C GLU A 46 -9.70 29.74 1.04
N THR A 47 -10.35 28.65 0.66
CA THR A 47 -11.61 28.19 1.24
C THR A 47 -11.57 26.67 1.31
N PHE A 48 -12.42 26.09 2.13
CA PHE A 48 -12.72 24.66 2.07
C PHE A 48 -14.22 24.44 1.91
N PHE A 49 -14.59 23.23 1.52
CA PHE A 49 -15.95 22.70 1.60
C PHE A 49 -15.88 21.33 2.29
N VAL A 50 -16.98 20.92 2.90
CA VAL A 50 -17.09 19.65 3.61
C VAL A 50 -18.06 18.76 2.85
N ALA A 51 -17.56 17.64 2.32
CA ALA A 51 -18.38 16.55 1.80
C ALA A 51 -18.61 15.54 2.92
N THR A 52 -19.85 15.42 3.39
CA THR A 52 -20.25 14.44 4.41
C THR A 52 -20.69 13.15 3.75
N VAL A 53 -20.31 12.03 4.37
CA VAL A 53 -20.59 10.68 3.88
C VAL A 53 -21.44 9.94 4.90
N GLY A 54 -22.48 9.25 4.44
CA GLY A 54 -23.36 8.45 5.28
C GLY A 54 -22.64 7.26 5.91
N PRO A 55 -23.09 6.78 7.08
CA PRO A 55 -22.48 5.64 7.77
C PRO A 55 -22.45 4.36 6.92
N GLU A 56 -23.39 4.20 5.99
CA GLU A 56 -23.47 3.07 5.05
C GLU A 56 -22.32 3.06 4.02
N HIS A 57 -21.71 4.22 3.76
CA HIS A 57 -20.62 4.40 2.81
C HIS A 57 -19.26 4.61 3.51
N ALA A 58 -19.24 4.68 4.84
CA ALA A 58 -18.02 4.91 5.61
C ALA A 58 -17.00 3.78 5.46
N ALA A 59 -17.47 2.54 5.31
CA ALA A 59 -16.59 1.38 5.14
C ALA A 59 -15.92 1.40 3.76
N GLY A 60 -14.58 1.42 3.73
CA GLY A 60 -13.80 1.34 2.49
C GLY A 60 -13.75 2.65 1.68
N LEU A 61 -14.22 3.76 2.24
CA LEU A 61 -14.23 5.07 1.61
C LEU A 61 -12.83 5.54 1.16
N ALA A 62 -11.78 5.14 1.89
CA ALA A 62 -10.39 5.41 1.52
C ALA A 62 -10.06 4.95 0.10
N ALA A 63 -10.63 3.83 -0.37
CA ALA A 63 -10.41 3.33 -1.73
C ALA A 63 -11.05 4.20 -2.84
N GLN A 64 -12.04 5.04 -2.48
CA GLN A 64 -12.71 5.95 -3.41
C GLN A 64 -12.01 7.31 -3.53
N VAL A 65 -11.09 7.63 -2.61
CA VAL A 65 -10.37 8.92 -2.58
C VAL A 65 -9.69 9.26 -3.92
N PRO A 66 -9.03 8.34 -4.65
CA PRO A 66 -8.48 8.63 -5.97
C PRO A 66 -9.54 9.04 -6.99
N ALA A 67 -10.69 8.36 -7.00
CA ALA A 67 -11.79 8.69 -7.90
C ALA A 67 -12.35 10.08 -7.58
N PHE A 68 -12.57 10.36 -6.28
CA PHE A 68 -12.98 11.67 -5.80
C PHE A 68 -12.01 12.78 -6.21
N ARG A 69 -10.70 12.60 -5.96
CA ARG A 69 -9.66 13.56 -6.37
C ARG A 69 -9.65 13.78 -7.89
N ASN A 70 -9.84 12.73 -8.68
CA ASN A 70 -9.91 12.83 -10.13
C ASN A 70 -11.15 13.60 -10.60
N ALA A 71 -12.32 13.39 -9.97
CA ALA A 71 -13.54 14.12 -10.28
C ALA A 71 -13.36 15.62 -10.00
N LEU A 72 -12.78 15.98 -8.85
CA LEU A 72 -12.47 17.37 -8.53
C LEU A 72 -11.44 17.99 -9.49
N ALA A 73 -10.38 17.25 -9.84
CA ALA A 73 -9.38 17.73 -10.79
C ALA A 73 -9.98 17.99 -12.18
N GLN A 74 -10.89 17.13 -12.64
CA GLN A 74 -11.63 17.33 -13.89
C GLN A 74 -12.55 18.55 -13.82
N ALA A 75 -13.23 18.77 -12.70
CA ALA A 75 -14.10 19.94 -12.51
C ALA A 75 -13.33 21.25 -12.64
N VAL A 76 -12.13 21.33 -12.03
CA VAL A 76 -11.22 22.48 -12.14
C VAL A 76 -10.73 22.67 -13.57
N ALA A 77 -10.30 21.59 -14.23
CA ALA A 77 -9.78 21.64 -15.59
C ALA A 77 -10.81 22.16 -16.61
N ASN A 78 -12.09 21.82 -16.41
CA ASN A 78 -13.18 22.25 -17.28
C ASN A 78 -13.57 23.73 -17.12
N HIS A 79 -13.26 24.34 -15.97
CA HIS A 79 -13.70 25.71 -15.64
C HIS A 79 -12.55 26.72 -15.60
N SER A 80 -11.29 26.28 -15.53
CA SER A 80 -10.14 27.18 -15.41
C SER A 80 -9.03 26.90 -16.42
N ALA A 81 -9.15 27.53 -17.60
CA ALA A 81 -8.07 27.56 -18.60
C ALA A 81 -7.03 28.66 -18.34
N ALA A 82 -7.35 29.67 -17.51
CA ALA A 82 -6.54 30.88 -17.34
C ALA A 82 -5.87 31.02 -15.96
N VAL A 83 -6.31 30.28 -14.94
CA VAL A 83 -5.80 30.39 -13.57
C VAL A 83 -5.64 28.99 -12.97
N HIS A 84 -4.46 28.70 -12.43
CA HIS A 84 -4.22 27.43 -11.74
C HIS A 84 -4.79 27.49 -10.32
N PHE A 85 -5.70 26.57 -10.02
CA PHE A 85 -6.18 26.32 -8.66
C PHE A 85 -5.53 25.04 -8.13
N GLU A 86 -5.03 25.13 -6.90
CA GLU A 86 -4.55 23.97 -6.17
C GLU A 86 -5.69 23.45 -5.28
N VAL A 87 -6.04 22.18 -5.46
CA VAL A 87 -7.13 21.54 -4.71
C VAL A 87 -6.55 20.36 -3.95
N HIS A 88 -6.75 20.37 -2.64
CA HIS A 88 -6.33 19.31 -1.75
C HIS A 88 -7.55 18.63 -1.13
N VAL A 89 -7.51 17.30 -1.06
CA VAL A 89 -8.52 16.49 -0.39
C VAL A 89 -7.91 15.92 0.88
N THR A 90 -8.55 16.23 2.01
CA THR A 90 -8.15 15.78 3.35
C THR A 90 -9.34 15.13 4.07
N GLY A 91 -9.15 14.77 5.34
CA GLY A 91 -10.08 13.96 6.12
C GLY A 91 -9.53 12.55 6.37
N GLU A 92 -10.21 11.79 7.23
CA GLU A 92 -9.78 10.46 7.64
C GLU A 92 -9.59 9.47 6.46
N PRO A 93 -10.51 9.39 5.48
CA PRO A 93 -10.34 8.48 4.33
C PRO A 93 -9.14 8.85 3.45
N ALA A 94 -8.91 10.15 3.26
CA ALA A 94 -7.80 10.65 2.45
C ALA A 94 -6.45 10.38 3.13
N LEU A 95 -6.38 10.59 4.44
CA LEU A 95 -5.20 10.31 5.23
C LEU A 95 -4.88 8.80 5.26
N GLU A 96 -5.90 7.95 5.41
CA GLU A 96 -5.74 6.50 5.35
C GLU A 96 -5.19 6.06 3.99
N TRP A 97 -5.76 6.56 2.89
CA TRP A 97 -5.31 6.26 1.54
C TRP A 97 -3.86 6.72 1.32
N ASP A 98 -3.52 7.95 1.69
CA ASP A 98 -2.17 8.50 1.50
C ASP A 98 -1.13 7.75 2.32
N THR A 99 -1.47 7.38 3.57
CA THR A 99 -0.59 6.57 4.43
C THR A 99 -0.37 5.18 3.85
N ARG A 100 -1.42 4.58 3.27
CA ARG A 100 -1.34 3.28 2.58
C ARG A 100 -0.43 3.35 1.36
N VAL A 101 -0.61 4.37 0.51
CA VAL A 101 0.21 4.56 -0.69
C VAL A 101 1.67 4.79 -0.33
N ALA A 102 1.94 5.67 0.66
CA ALA A 102 3.29 5.93 1.14
C ALA A 102 3.95 4.65 1.68
N SER A 103 3.24 3.90 2.53
CA SER A 103 3.76 2.65 3.11
C SER A 103 4.09 1.60 2.04
N VAL A 104 3.25 1.47 1.00
CA VAL A 104 3.51 0.54 -0.11
C VAL A 104 4.68 1.03 -0.97
N ALA A 105 4.79 2.33 -1.21
CA ALA A 105 5.90 2.90 -1.97
C ALA A 105 7.25 2.68 -1.25
N ASP A 106 7.28 2.91 0.06
CA ASP A 106 8.45 2.68 0.91
C ASP A 106 8.83 1.20 0.92
N ALA A 107 7.87 0.29 1.10
CA ALA A 107 8.13 -1.16 1.03
C ALA A 107 8.73 -1.57 -0.32
N ARG A 108 8.19 -1.08 -1.44
CA ARG A 108 8.74 -1.36 -2.78
C ARG A 108 10.13 -0.77 -3.01
N ALA A 109 10.42 0.39 -2.41
CA ALA A 109 11.75 0.98 -2.47
C ALA A 109 12.75 0.12 -1.68
N LEU A 110 12.39 -0.26 -0.45
CA LEU A 110 13.20 -1.12 0.41
C LEU A 110 13.42 -2.50 -0.21
N GLU A 111 12.39 -3.13 -0.76
CA GLU A 111 12.51 -4.42 -1.44
C GLU A 111 13.49 -4.35 -2.61
N ARG A 112 13.40 -3.33 -3.47
CA ARG A 112 14.35 -3.17 -4.60
C ARG A 112 15.79 -2.97 -4.13
N VAL A 113 15.98 -2.19 -3.07
CA VAL A 113 17.32 -1.93 -2.52
C VAL A 113 17.89 -3.15 -1.80
N ALA A 114 17.06 -3.93 -1.10
CA ALA A 114 17.47 -5.09 -0.33
C ALA A 114 17.67 -6.36 -1.18
N LEU A 115 16.89 -6.52 -2.26
CA LEU A 115 16.95 -7.72 -3.10
C LEU A 115 18.32 -7.89 -3.77
N VAL A 116 18.95 -6.80 -4.21
CA VAL A 116 20.24 -6.86 -4.92
C VAL A 116 21.38 -7.35 -4.00
N PRO A 117 21.61 -6.75 -2.81
CA PRO A 117 22.55 -7.28 -1.83
C PRO A 117 22.21 -8.71 -1.39
N ALA A 118 20.92 -9.02 -1.14
CA ALA A 118 20.51 -10.36 -0.74
C ALA A 118 20.87 -11.39 -1.82
N ALA A 119 20.53 -11.13 -3.09
CA ALA A 119 20.88 -12.00 -4.20
C ALA A 119 22.40 -12.18 -4.34
N LEU A 120 23.19 -11.10 -4.14
CA LEU A 120 24.64 -11.18 -4.16
C LEU A 120 25.18 -12.08 -3.05
N VAL A 121 24.69 -11.91 -1.82
CA VAL A 121 25.06 -12.76 -0.67
C VAL A 121 24.67 -14.22 -0.93
N LEU A 122 23.49 -14.48 -1.49
CA LEU A 122 23.05 -15.83 -1.84
C LEU A 122 23.96 -16.48 -2.89
N VAL A 123 24.34 -15.74 -3.94
CA VAL A 123 25.28 -16.22 -4.96
C VAL A 123 26.64 -16.52 -4.36
N LEU A 124 27.15 -15.65 -3.49
CA LEU A 124 28.42 -15.86 -2.78
C LEU A 124 28.37 -17.06 -1.84
N ALA A 125 27.25 -17.27 -1.13
CA ALA A 125 27.09 -18.38 -0.20
C ALA A 125 27.01 -19.74 -0.90
N PHE A 126 26.33 -19.82 -2.06
CA PHE A 126 26.11 -21.10 -2.75
C PHE A 126 27.06 -21.37 -3.91
N GLY A 127 27.76 -20.36 -4.42
CA GLY A 127 28.69 -20.48 -5.55
C GLY A 127 28.04 -20.81 -6.90
N ALA A 128 26.70 -20.86 -6.97
CA ALA A 128 25.95 -21.15 -8.19
C ALA A 128 24.64 -20.36 -8.23
N LEU A 129 24.38 -19.70 -9.36
CA LEU A 129 23.19 -18.84 -9.54
C LEU A 129 21.88 -19.61 -9.37
N VAL A 130 21.84 -20.87 -9.84
CA VAL A 130 20.65 -21.73 -9.73
C VAL A 130 20.35 -22.09 -8.27
N ALA A 131 21.38 -22.33 -7.44
CA ALA A 131 21.20 -22.62 -6.02
C ALA A 131 20.75 -21.38 -5.24
N ALA A 132 21.22 -20.20 -5.64
CA ALA A 132 20.81 -18.92 -5.06
C ALA A 132 19.37 -18.51 -5.42
N ALA A 133 18.82 -19.00 -6.54
CA ALA A 133 17.45 -18.71 -6.95
C ALA A 133 16.40 -19.42 -6.09
N LEU A 134 16.73 -20.59 -5.53
CA LEU A 134 15.78 -21.40 -4.76
C LEU A 134 15.27 -20.67 -3.51
N PRO A 135 16.11 -20.02 -2.67
CA PRO A 135 15.65 -19.20 -1.56
C PRO A 135 14.69 -18.06 -1.94
N ILE A 136 14.98 -17.40 -3.06
CA ILE A 136 14.15 -16.28 -3.54
C ILE A 136 12.76 -16.78 -3.93
N VAL A 137 12.69 -17.88 -4.68
CA VAL A 137 11.41 -18.47 -5.10
C VAL A 137 10.59 -18.92 -3.89
N VAL A 138 11.22 -19.55 -2.90
CA VAL A 138 10.54 -19.97 -1.67
C VAL A 138 10.03 -18.76 -0.88
N GLY A 139 10.83 -17.69 -0.75
CA GLY A 139 10.42 -16.45 -0.10
C GLY A 139 9.22 -15.78 -0.79
N LEU A 140 9.25 -15.67 -2.11
CA LEU A 140 8.12 -15.12 -2.89
C LEU A 140 6.85 -15.98 -2.75
N TYR A 141 7.00 -17.31 -2.73
CA TYR A 141 5.88 -18.21 -2.49
C TYR A 141 5.28 -18.03 -1.10
N ALA A 142 6.12 -17.92 -0.07
CA ALA A 142 5.68 -17.67 1.30
C ALA A 142 4.90 -16.35 1.42
N ILE A 143 5.39 -15.26 0.81
CA ILE A 143 4.69 -13.96 0.77
C ILE A 143 3.32 -14.11 0.08
N THR A 144 3.28 -14.80 -1.06
CA THR A 144 2.03 -15.01 -1.81
C THR A 144 0.98 -15.74 -0.96
N CYS A 145 1.38 -16.81 -0.28
CA CYS A 145 0.50 -17.54 0.63
C CYS A 145 0.05 -16.69 1.82
N ALA A 146 0.96 -15.91 2.42
CA ALA A 146 0.65 -15.05 3.55
C ALA A 146 -0.33 -13.93 3.15
N LEU A 147 -0.13 -13.29 1.99
CA LEU A 147 -1.04 -12.27 1.47
C LEU A 147 -2.42 -12.85 1.13
N ALA A 148 -2.47 -14.08 0.59
CA ALA A 148 -3.74 -14.76 0.37
C ALA A 148 -4.51 -15.02 1.69
N ALA A 149 -3.80 -15.42 2.75
CA ALA A 149 -4.40 -15.58 4.07
C ALA A 149 -4.87 -14.24 4.67
N VAL A 150 -4.09 -13.17 4.52
CA VAL A 150 -4.47 -11.81 4.93
C VAL A 150 -5.69 -11.33 4.18
N TYR A 151 -5.79 -11.60 2.87
CA TYR A 151 -6.97 -11.25 2.07
C TYR A 151 -8.23 -11.92 2.61
N VAL A 152 -8.17 -13.22 2.91
CA VAL A 152 -9.31 -13.95 3.50
C VAL A 152 -9.64 -13.40 4.88
N ALA A 153 -8.64 -13.13 5.73
CA ALA A 153 -8.87 -12.57 7.06
C ALA A 153 -9.46 -11.15 7.01
N GLY A 154 -9.05 -10.34 6.02
CA GLY A 154 -9.52 -8.97 5.82
C GLY A 154 -11.00 -8.88 5.42
N ALA A 155 -11.61 -10.00 5.00
CA ALA A 155 -13.06 -10.07 4.79
C ALA A 155 -13.85 -10.10 6.11
N TYR A 156 -13.20 -10.44 7.24
CA TYR A 156 -13.87 -10.64 8.53
C TYR A 156 -13.33 -9.71 9.63
N LEU A 157 -12.09 -9.22 9.50
CA LEU A 157 -11.40 -8.46 10.53
C LEU A 157 -10.89 -7.14 9.93
N PRO A 158 -11.03 -6.00 10.65
CA PRO A 158 -10.41 -4.75 10.25
C PRO A 158 -8.88 -4.91 10.28
N MET A 159 -8.22 -4.53 9.19
CA MET A 159 -6.77 -4.66 9.04
C MET A 159 -6.08 -3.31 9.20
N ALA A 160 -4.94 -3.29 9.90
CA ALA A 160 -4.12 -2.10 9.98
C ALA A 160 -3.43 -1.80 8.64
N VAL A 161 -3.19 -0.51 8.35
CA VAL A 161 -2.54 -0.05 7.12
C VAL A 161 -1.13 -0.66 6.93
N PHE A 162 -0.48 -1.04 8.02
CA PHE A 162 0.88 -1.61 8.01
C PHE A 162 0.93 -3.14 7.84
N VAL A 163 -0.21 -3.84 7.73
CA VAL A 163 -0.22 -5.31 7.60
C VAL A 163 0.53 -5.77 6.34
N LEU A 164 0.22 -5.17 5.18
CA LEU A 164 0.86 -5.52 3.90
C LEU A 164 2.39 -5.38 3.93
N PRO A 165 2.97 -4.22 4.27
CA PRO A 165 4.42 -4.06 4.27
C PRO A 165 5.12 -4.93 5.32
N ILE A 166 4.48 -5.20 6.47
CA ILE A 166 5.04 -6.13 7.47
C ILE A 166 5.06 -7.55 6.91
N VAL A 167 3.98 -8.00 6.27
CA VAL A 167 3.88 -9.36 5.72
C VAL A 167 4.89 -9.59 4.61
N THR A 168 5.14 -8.62 3.72
CA THR A 168 6.17 -8.80 2.69
C THR A 168 7.57 -8.78 3.28
N MET A 169 7.87 -7.85 4.19
CA MET A 169 9.18 -7.76 4.85
C MET A 169 9.51 -9.04 5.64
N VAL A 170 8.60 -9.48 6.50
CA VAL A 170 8.79 -10.69 7.32
C VAL A 170 8.75 -11.94 6.44
N GLY A 171 7.81 -12.03 5.50
CA GLY A 171 7.66 -13.19 4.62
C GLY A 171 8.89 -13.42 3.74
N LEU A 172 9.47 -12.36 3.20
CA LEU A 172 10.72 -12.44 2.44
C LEU A 172 11.89 -12.90 3.33
N GLY A 173 12.09 -12.23 4.48
CA GLY A 173 13.22 -12.50 5.37
C GLY A 173 13.18 -13.93 5.92
N VAL A 174 12.07 -14.30 6.53
CA VAL A 174 11.87 -15.63 7.11
C VAL A 174 11.90 -16.73 6.03
N GLY A 175 11.31 -16.47 4.85
CA GLY A 175 11.34 -17.40 3.74
C GLY A 175 12.74 -17.65 3.19
N ILE A 176 13.57 -16.60 3.07
CA ILE A 176 14.97 -16.72 2.67
C ILE A 176 15.78 -17.44 3.76
N ASP A 177 15.62 -17.10 5.03
CA ASP A 177 16.41 -17.68 6.12
C ASP A 177 16.15 -19.19 6.29
N TYR A 178 14.88 -19.60 6.27
CA TYR A 178 14.53 -21.02 6.39
C TYR A 178 14.91 -21.84 5.16
N SER A 179 14.80 -21.27 3.96
CA SER A 179 15.26 -21.94 2.74
C SER A 179 16.79 -22.05 2.71
N LEU A 180 17.52 -21.04 3.17
CA LEU A 180 18.97 -21.08 3.36
C LEU A 180 19.39 -22.22 4.27
N LEU A 181 18.75 -22.34 5.44
CA LEU A 181 19.04 -23.40 6.39
C LEU A 181 18.80 -24.80 5.80
N LEU A 182 17.71 -24.98 5.06
CA LEU A 182 17.38 -26.26 4.42
C LEU A 182 18.36 -26.61 3.27
N VAL A 183 18.68 -25.64 2.40
CA VAL A 183 19.60 -25.84 1.27
C VAL A 183 21.02 -26.09 1.75
N THR A 184 21.46 -25.37 2.78
CA THR A 184 22.79 -25.57 3.37
C THR A 184 22.93 -26.99 3.91
N ARG A 185 21.94 -27.47 4.66
CA ARG A 185 21.93 -28.86 5.16
C ARG A 185 21.88 -29.89 4.03
N PHE A 186 21.09 -29.63 2.99
CA PHE A 186 21.06 -30.52 1.82
C PHE A 186 22.43 -30.65 1.14
N ARG A 187 23.16 -29.55 1.01
CA ARG A 187 24.51 -29.55 0.44
C ARG A 187 25.53 -30.27 1.34
N GLU A 188 25.44 -30.07 2.65
CA GLU A 188 26.28 -30.78 3.62
C GLU A 188 26.08 -32.29 3.53
N GLU A 189 24.84 -32.76 3.51
CA GLU A 189 24.53 -34.20 3.41
C GLU A 189 25.00 -34.77 2.05
N LEU A 190 24.84 -34.05 0.94
CA LEU A 190 25.44 -34.45 -0.35
C LEU A 190 26.98 -34.54 -0.29
N SER A 191 27.64 -33.56 0.34
CA SER A 191 29.10 -33.56 0.49
C SER A 191 29.61 -34.69 1.39
N SER A 192 28.76 -35.20 2.28
CA SER A 192 29.05 -36.37 3.12
C SER A 192 28.90 -37.71 2.39
N GLY A 193 28.51 -37.69 1.10
CA GLY A 193 28.42 -38.86 0.24
C GLY A 193 27.02 -39.48 0.13
N LEU A 194 25.98 -38.84 0.68
CA LEU A 194 24.60 -39.31 0.50
C LEU A 194 24.10 -39.06 -0.93
N GLY A 195 23.24 -39.97 -1.42
CA GLY A 195 22.51 -39.75 -2.66
C GLY A 195 21.50 -38.60 -2.52
N PRO A 196 21.08 -37.94 -3.62
CA PRO A 196 20.19 -36.77 -3.57
C PRO A 196 18.87 -37.03 -2.83
N LYS A 197 18.28 -38.22 -2.99
CA LYS A 197 17.04 -38.58 -2.30
C LYS A 197 17.25 -38.68 -0.77
N ASP A 198 18.32 -39.36 -0.35
CA ASP A 198 18.59 -39.58 1.07
C ASP A 198 19.04 -38.28 1.76
N ALA A 199 19.82 -37.44 1.06
CA ALA A 199 20.18 -36.11 1.52
C ALA A 199 18.94 -35.22 1.74
N ALA A 200 17.94 -35.28 0.85
CA ALA A 200 16.69 -34.54 1.00
C ALA A 200 15.88 -35.01 2.23
N VAL A 201 15.76 -36.33 2.40
CA VAL A 201 15.09 -36.92 3.58
C VAL A 201 15.79 -36.50 4.87
N ARG A 202 17.12 -36.58 4.91
CA ARG A 202 17.89 -36.25 6.11
C ARG A 202 17.87 -34.76 6.45
N SER A 203 17.94 -33.89 5.45
CA SER A 203 17.81 -32.44 5.63
C SER A 203 16.42 -32.04 6.14
N THR A 204 15.37 -32.67 5.61
CA THR A 204 13.99 -32.42 6.04
C THR A 204 13.74 -32.91 7.47
N THR A 205 14.28 -34.07 7.83
CA THR A 205 14.10 -34.66 9.18
C THR A 205 14.90 -33.97 10.28
N THR A 206 15.90 -33.15 9.92
CA THR A 206 16.73 -32.38 10.85
C THR A 206 16.41 -30.89 10.78
N ALA A 207 16.91 -30.20 9.76
CA ALA A 207 16.69 -28.78 9.51
C ALA A 207 15.20 -28.47 9.31
N GLY A 208 14.48 -29.30 8.56
CA GLY A 208 13.04 -29.11 8.35
C GLY A 208 12.24 -29.15 9.66
N LYS A 209 12.59 -30.05 10.60
CA LYS A 209 11.98 -30.04 11.95
C LYS A 209 12.30 -28.77 12.71
N ALA A 210 13.52 -28.25 12.62
CA ALA A 210 13.87 -26.99 13.28
C ALA A 210 13.02 -25.82 12.76
N VAL A 211 12.82 -25.73 11.44
CA VAL A 211 11.97 -24.71 10.81
C VAL A 211 10.52 -24.79 11.29
N VAL A 212 9.96 -26.00 11.38
CA VAL A 212 8.57 -26.22 11.86
C VAL A 212 8.40 -25.86 13.34
N VAL A 213 9.45 -25.97 14.14
CA VAL A 213 9.39 -25.62 15.57
C VAL A 213 9.60 -24.12 15.79
N SER A 214 10.30 -23.43 14.90
CA SER A 214 10.59 -21.99 15.03
C SER A 214 9.49 -21.07 14.49
N GLY A 215 8.64 -21.56 13.58
CA GLY A 215 7.50 -20.82 13.03
C GLY A 215 6.20 -21.25 13.67
#